data_AF-A0A8T5NI49-F1
#
_entry.id   AF-A0A8T5NI49-F1
#
_cell.length_a   1.000
_cell.length_b   1.000
_cell.length_c   1.000
_cell.angle_alpha   90.00
_cell.angle_beta   90.00
_cell.angle_gamma   90.00
#
_symmetry.space_group_name_H-M   'P 1'
#
loop_
_entity.id
_entity.type
_entity.pdbx_description
1 polymer ?
#
loop_
_entity_poly.entity_id
_entity_poly.type
_entity_poly.pdbx_seq_one_letter_code
_entity_poly.pdbx_strand_id
1 'polypeptide(L)' 'EILLESNIYFEKEIKRESVLTTFFRANLKGADLSNSDLRNVDLREANLIGAKLIGAHMNGANLTGAVR' A
#
# COMPACT_ATOMS: atom_id res chain seq x y z
N GLU A 1 -21.79 10.58 -4.13
CA GLU A 1 -20.64 10.81 -5.02
C GLU A 1 -19.69 11.76 -4.32
N ILE A 2 -18.81 11.20 -3.48
CA ILE A 2 -17.59 11.86 -3.04
C ILE A 2 -16.52 10.84 -3.35
N LEU A 3 -16.02 10.93 -4.58
CA LEU A 3 -14.81 10.27 -5.04
C LEU A 3 -13.65 10.93 -4.28
N LEU A 4 -13.40 10.49 -3.05
CA LEU A 4 -12.03 10.46 -2.56
C LEU A 4 -11.41 9.23 -3.21
N GLU A 5 -11.14 9.38 -4.51
CA GLU A 5 -9.93 8.82 -5.10
C GLU A 5 -8.82 9.30 -4.19
N SER A 6 -8.45 8.48 -3.20
CA SER A 6 -7.25 8.65 -2.41
C SER A 6 -6.06 8.39 -3.32
N ASN A 7 -5.89 9.34 -4.24
CA ASN A 7 -4.67 9.92 -4.75
C ASN A 7 -3.77 10.30 -3.57
N ILE A 8 -3.32 9.30 -2.80
CA ILE A 8 -2.02 9.41 -2.16
C ILE A 8 -1.03 9.27 -3.31
N TYR A 9 -0.92 10.37 -4.07
CA TYR A 9 0.20 10.61 -4.94
C TYR A 9 1.44 10.37 -4.11
N PHE A 10 2.32 9.56 -4.67
CA PHE A 10 3.65 9.17 -4.18
C PHE A 10 4.59 10.38 -4.00
N GLU A 11 4.16 11.40 -3.25
CA GLU A 11 4.99 12.54 -2.86
C GLU A 11 5.82 12.11 -1.63
N LYS A 12 6.87 11.36 -1.96
CA LYS A 12 8.20 11.37 -1.32
C LYS A 12 8.40 10.90 0.12
N GLU A 13 7.37 10.63 0.90
CA GLU A 13 7.55 10.02 2.22
C GLU A 13 6.22 9.45 2.71
N ILE A 14 6.17 8.15 3.04
CA ILE A 14 5.14 7.62 3.94
C ILE A 14 5.45 8.19 5.33
N LYS A 15 5.21 9.49 5.49
CA LYS A 15 5.55 10.24 6.70
C LYS A 15 4.46 9.99 7.72
N ARG A 16 4.71 9.00 8.58
CA ARG A 16 4.42 8.93 10.03
C ARG A 16 3.05 9.35 10.58
N GLU A 17 2.05 9.67 9.77
CA GLU A 17 0.71 9.90 10.28
C GLU A 17 -0.11 8.64 10.10
N SER A 18 -0.25 7.92 11.21
CA SER A 18 -1.23 6.86 11.41
C SER A 18 -2.65 7.39 11.21
N VAL A 19 -3.04 7.58 9.96
CA VAL A 19 -4.45 7.68 9.56
C VAL A 19 -4.73 6.40 8.83
N LEU A 20 -5.23 5.38 9.55
CA LEU A 20 -5.89 4.16 9.02
C LEU A 20 -5.66 3.95 7.51
N THR A 21 -4.40 3.71 7.10
CA THR A 21 -3.99 3.88 5.70
C THR A 21 -4.39 2.62 4.96
N THR A 22 -5.62 2.63 4.47
CA THR A 22 -6.16 1.62 3.56
C THR A 22 -5.53 1.86 2.19
N PHE A 23 -4.74 0.88 1.73
CA PHE A 23 -4.28 0.80 0.35
C PHE A 23 -5.24 -0.06 -0.48
N PHE A 24 -6.51 -0.14 -0.07
CA PHE A 24 -7.56 -0.80 -0.83
C PHE A 24 -7.61 -0.22 -2.24
N ARG A 25 -7.45 -1.07 -3.25
CA ARG A 25 -7.40 -0.70 -4.68
C ARG A 25 -6.27 0.28 -5.04
N ALA A 26 -5.24 0.41 -4.20
CA ALA A 26 -4.13 1.30 -4.47
C ALA A 26 -3.30 0.81 -5.68
N ASN A 27 -2.88 1.73 -6.53
CA ASN A 27 -1.90 1.45 -7.57
C ASN A 27 -0.48 1.67 -7.02
N LEU A 28 0.15 0.59 -6.58
CA LEU A 28 1.51 0.54 -6.04
C LEU A 28 2.50 -0.07 -7.06
N LYS A 29 2.17 -0.04 -8.35
CA LYS A 29 2.99 -0.61 -9.42
C LYS A 29 4.37 0.05 -9.42
N GLY A 30 5.43 -0.74 -9.29
CA GLY A 30 6.81 -0.25 -9.25
C GLY A 30 7.20 0.51 -7.98
N ALA A 31 6.33 0.55 -6.97
CA ALA A 31 6.59 1.24 -5.71
C ALA A 31 7.79 0.63 -4.96
N ASP A 32 8.62 1.46 -4.36
CA ASP A 32 9.62 0.99 -3.40
C ASP A 32 9.02 0.95 -2.00
N LEU A 33 8.65 -0.24 -1.55
CA LEU A 33 8.11 -0.52 -0.22
C LEU A 33 9.12 -1.32 0.62
N SER A 34 10.41 -1.25 0.26
CA SER A 34 11.46 -1.98 0.95
C SER A 34 11.59 -1.50 2.39
N ASN A 35 11.67 -2.44 3.34
CA ASN A 35 11.71 -2.19 4.78
C ASN A 35 10.48 -1.46 5.37
N SER A 36 9.37 -1.36 4.62
CA SER A 36 8.14 -0.75 5.11
C SER A 36 7.42 -1.63 6.15
N ASP A 37 6.82 -0.99 7.15
CA ASP A 37 5.89 -1.66 8.06
C ASP A 37 4.47 -1.66 7.46
N LEU A 38 4.07 -2.81 6.93
CA LEU A 38 2.76 -3.06 6.31
C LEU A 38 1.93 -4.04 7.15
N ARG A 39 2.25 -4.20 8.44
CA ARG A 39 1.53 -5.13 9.31
C ARG A 39 0.08 -4.69 9.48
N ASN A 40 -0.84 -5.64 9.35
CA ASN A 40 -2.29 -5.42 9.44
C ASN A 40 -2.86 -4.38 8.44
N VAL A 41 -2.12 -4.05 7.38
CA VAL A 41 -2.58 -3.11 6.36
C VAL A 41 -3.58 -3.77 5.40
N ASP A 42 -4.63 -3.04 5.04
CA ASP A 42 -5.56 -3.47 3.97
C ASP A 42 -4.98 -3.11 2.59
N LEU A 43 -4.51 -4.14 1.88
CA LEU A 43 -3.98 -4.09 0.51
C LEU A 43 -4.92 -4.82 -0.46
N ARG A 44 -6.20 -5.01 -0.09
CA ARG A 44 -7.15 -5.70 -0.97
C ARG A 44 -7.23 -5.00 -2.32
N GLU A 45 -7.26 -5.78 -3.39
CA GLU A 45 -7.30 -5.28 -4.77
C GLU A 45 -6.15 -4.33 -5.17
N ALA A 46 -5.08 -4.23 -4.37
CA ALA A 46 -3.93 -3.38 -4.70
C ALA A 46 -3.15 -3.93 -5.90
N ASN A 47 -2.64 -3.05 -6.75
CA ASN A 47 -1.71 -3.40 -7.82
C ASN A 47 -0.27 -3.22 -7.32
N LEU A 48 0.39 -4.33 -6.99
CA LEU A 48 1.78 -4.43 -6.52
C LEU A 48 2.75 -4.87 -7.63
N ILE A 49 2.35 -4.84 -8.90
CA ILE A 49 3.20 -5.33 -10.01
C ILE A 49 4.54 -4.59 -10.00
N GLY A 50 5.63 -5.36 -9.83
CA GLY A 50 6.99 -4.82 -9.79
C GLY A 50 7.31 -3.96 -8.55
N ALA A 51 6.46 -3.96 -7.53
CA ALA A 51 6.77 -3.31 -6.26
C ALA A 51 7.93 -4.01 -5.56
N LYS A 52 8.85 -3.25 -4.96
CA LYS A 52 9.94 -3.80 -4.14
C LYS A 52 9.44 -3.97 -2.72
N LEU A 53 9.45 -5.21 -2.23
CA LEU A 53 9.01 -5.57 -0.87
C LEU A 53 10.14 -6.17 -0.03
N ILE A 54 11.40 -5.91 -0.40
CA ILE A 54 12.57 -6.47 0.29
C ILE A 54 12.56 -5.96 1.74
N GLY A 55 12.51 -6.87 2.70
CA GLY A 55 12.46 -6.52 4.13
C GLY A 55 11.13 -5.92 4.61
N ALA A 56 10.09 -5.87 3.77
CA ALA A 56 8.78 -5.35 4.19
C ALA A 56 8.12 -6.27 5.24
N HIS A 57 7.61 -5.69 6.32
CA HIS A 57 6.90 -6.43 7.36
C HIS A 57 5.40 -6.49 7.01
N MET A 58 4.92 -7.61 6.48
CA MET A 58 3.52 -7.76 6.02
C MET A 58 2.67 -8.70 6.88
N ASN A 59 3.10 -9.01 8.11
CA ASN A 59 2.33 -9.91 8.99
C ASN A 59 0.92 -9.35 9.23
N GLY A 60 -0.11 -10.12 8.91
CA GLY A 60 -1.52 -9.72 9.02
C GLY A 60 -2.04 -8.80 7.91
N ALA A 61 -1.23 -8.45 6.90
CA ALA A 61 -1.70 -7.66 5.77
C ALA A 61 -2.79 -8.40 4.99
N ASN A 62 -3.86 -7.71 4.63
CA ASN A 62 -4.93 -8.27 3.81
C ASN A 62 -4.61 -8.04 2.33
N LEU A 63 -4.18 -9.09 1.64
CA LEU A 63 -3.84 -9.06 0.21
C LEU A 63 -4.93 -9.68 -0.68
N THR A 64 -6.15 -9.87 -0.18
CA THR A 64 -7.22 -10.49 -0.98
C THR A 64 -7.47 -9.69 -2.26
N GLY A 65 -7.30 -10.34 -3.41
CA GLY A 65 -7.48 -9.70 -4.73
C GLY A 65 -6.32 -8.80 -5.17
N ALA A 66 -5.24 -8.67 -4.39
CA ALA A 66 -4.06 -7.93 -4.83
C ALA A 66 -3.39 -8.62 -6.04
N VAL A 67 -2.95 -7.82 -7.00
CA VAL A 67 -2.19 -8.27 -8.19
C VAL A 67 -0.73 -7.96 -7.93
N ARG A 68 0.18 -8.91 -8.20
CA ARG A 68 1.62 -8.82 -7.85
C ARG A 68 2.49 -9.29 -9.00
#